data_AF-A0AAE3YCY7-F1
#
_entry.id   AF-A0AAE3YCY7-F1
#
_cell.length_a   1.000
_cell.length_b   1.000
_cell.length_c   1.000
_cell.angle_alpha   90.00
_cell.angle_beta   90.00
_cell.angle_gamma   90.00
#
_symmetry.space_group_name_H-M   'P 1'
#
loop_
_entity.id
_entity.type
_entity.pdbx_description
1 polymer ?
#
loop_
_entity_poly.entity_id
_entity_poly.type
_entity_poly.pdbx_seq_one_letter_code
_entity_poly.pdbx_strand_id
1 'polypeptide(L)'
;MKKRFFFGVLIIIITSSCATEKLNLSPLSNNFYSETKGSDSDRGSKKSFNINIKENINASEISNIISTFPKFKSNGLNDEITSLKYSLQNYLYAIDANNSAGKSRALKSFEKSYKKIQKQRQNLDRDDDEVLNRYLVRLKTNISVIEDALPGS
;
A
#
# COMPACT_ATOMS: atom_id res chain seq x y z
N MET A 1 56.69 -19.47 -32.29
CA MET A 1 55.90 -18.25 -32.58
C MET A 1 54.42 -18.54 -32.39
N LYS A 2 53.63 -17.51 -32.05
CA LYS A 2 52.17 -17.50 -31.80
C LYS A 2 51.74 -17.86 -30.37
N LYS A 3 52.09 -16.94 -29.47
CA LYS A 3 51.25 -16.55 -28.34
C LYS A 3 49.85 -16.13 -28.85
N ARG A 4 48.86 -16.31 -27.98
CA ARG A 4 47.52 -15.67 -27.97
C ARG A 4 46.47 -16.31 -28.88
N PHE A 5 45.75 -17.30 -28.37
CA PHE A 5 44.37 -17.56 -28.79
C PHE A 5 43.56 -18.37 -27.75
N PHE A 6 43.65 -18.00 -26.47
CA PHE A 6 42.85 -18.65 -25.42
C PHE A 6 42.37 -17.65 -24.35
N PHE A 7 41.96 -16.46 -24.80
CA PHE A 7 41.33 -15.42 -23.97
C PHE A 7 40.08 -14.84 -24.65
N GLY A 8 39.37 -15.68 -25.43
CA GLY A 8 38.21 -15.28 -26.22
C GLY A 8 36.92 -16.06 -25.93
N VAL A 9 36.91 -16.95 -24.93
CA VAL A 9 35.74 -17.78 -24.59
C VAL A 9 35.15 -17.43 -23.21
N LEU A 10 35.85 -16.65 -22.37
CA LEU A 10 35.37 -16.24 -21.04
C LEU A 10 34.63 -14.89 -21.02
N ILE A 11 34.44 -14.24 -22.18
CA ILE A 11 33.76 -12.92 -22.28
C ILE A 11 32.29 -13.07 -22.75
N ILE A 12 31.87 -14.25 -23.19
CA ILE A 12 30.52 -14.46 -23.76
C ILE A 12 29.45 -14.76 -22.69
N ILE A 13 29.82 -14.99 -21.42
CA ILE A 13 28.89 -15.43 -20.37
C ILE A 13 28.31 -14.25 -19.54
N ILE A 14 28.70 -12.99 -19.79
CA ILE A 14 28.34 -11.85 -18.91
C ILE A 14 27.35 -10.86 -19.55
N THR A 15 26.64 -11.23 -20.63
CA THR A 15 25.67 -10.32 -21.31
C THR A 15 24.25 -10.85 -21.45
N SER A 16 23.80 -11.83 -20.65
CA SER A 16 22.36 -12.11 -20.53
C SER A 16 21.73 -11.17 -19.49
N SER A 17 21.52 -9.93 -19.93
CA SER A 17 20.74 -8.92 -19.22
C SER A 17 19.31 -9.40 -18.91
N CYS A 18 18.85 -8.95 -17.75
CA CYS A 18 17.50 -8.93 -17.23
C CYS A 18 16.40 -8.88 -18.31
N ALA A 19 15.64 -9.96 -18.44
CA ALA A 19 14.26 -9.86 -18.87
C ALA A 19 13.46 -9.37 -17.67
N THR A 20 13.10 -8.08 -17.64
CA THR A 20 11.97 -7.65 -16.83
C THR A 20 10.72 -8.12 -17.56
N GLU A 21 10.14 -9.22 -17.10
CA GLU A 21 8.79 -9.60 -17.52
C GLU A 21 7.87 -8.43 -17.17
N LYS A 22 7.27 -7.81 -18.20
CA LYS A 22 6.11 -6.95 -18.01
C LYS A 22 5.05 -7.80 -17.32
N LEU A 23 4.74 -7.47 -16.07
CA LEU A 23 3.51 -7.91 -15.43
C LEU A 23 2.34 -7.42 -16.31
N ASN A 24 1.87 -8.29 -17.20
CA ASN A 24 0.53 -8.21 -17.75
C ASN A 24 -0.40 -8.56 -16.60
N LEU A 25 -0.68 -7.57 -15.75
CA LEU A 25 -1.88 -7.61 -14.93
C LEU A 25 -3.04 -7.65 -15.91
N SER A 26 -3.62 -8.85 -16.11
CA SER A 26 -4.95 -9.00 -16.68
C SER A 26 -5.86 -7.95 -16.04
N PRO A 27 -6.75 -7.30 -16.81
CA PRO A 27 -7.53 -6.19 -16.28
C PRO A 27 -8.22 -6.66 -15.02
N LEU A 28 -7.90 -6.01 -13.89
CA LEU A 28 -8.64 -6.13 -12.64
C LEU A 28 -10.12 -6.06 -13.03
N SER A 29 -10.78 -7.19 -12.92
CA SER A 29 -12.14 -7.41 -13.38
C SER A 29 -13.00 -6.23 -12.95
N ASN A 30 -13.54 -5.53 -13.94
CA ASN A 30 -14.55 -4.49 -13.82
C ASN A 30 -15.61 -4.92 -12.80
N ASN A 31 -15.64 -4.28 -11.63
CA ASN A 31 -16.85 -4.12 -10.79
C ASN A 31 -16.64 -3.25 -9.52
N PHE A 32 -15.69 -2.32 -9.48
CA PHE A 32 -15.53 -1.43 -8.30
C PHE A 32 -15.68 0.07 -8.56
N TYR A 33 -16.04 0.47 -9.78
CA TYR A 33 -16.39 1.86 -10.09
C TYR A 33 -17.77 1.92 -10.73
N SER A 34 -18.81 1.94 -9.91
CA SER A 34 -20.04 2.61 -10.30
C SER A 34 -19.78 4.11 -10.22
N GLU A 35 -19.62 4.75 -11.38
CA GLU A 35 -19.67 6.21 -11.52
C GLU A 35 -20.96 6.74 -10.87
N THR A 36 -20.84 7.34 -9.69
CA THR A 36 -21.85 8.30 -9.22
C THR A 36 -21.32 9.69 -9.49
N LYS A 37 -21.65 10.21 -10.68
CA LYS A 37 -21.48 11.62 -11.02
C LYS A 37 -22.45 12.46 -10.20
N GLY A 38 -21.86 13.29 -9.33
CA GLY A 38 -22.22 14.67 -8.99
C GLY A 38 -23.68 15.05 -8.79
N SER A 39 -23.99 15.51 -7.57
CA SER A 39 -24.91 16.65 -7.38
C SER A 39 -24.14 17.75 -6.65
N ASP A 40 -23.96 18.88 -7.34
CA ASP A 40 -23.36 20.11 -6.84
C ASP A 40 -24.26 20.77 -5.81
N SER A 41 -23.71 21.07 -4.64
CA SER A 41 -24.11 22.24 -3.87
C SER A 41 -22.97 22.70 -2.97
N ASP A 42 -22.34 23.78 -3.42
CA ASP A 42 -21.96 24.97 -2.65
C ASP A 42 -21.55 24.77 -1.17
N ARG A 43 -20.26 25.02 -0.88
CA ARG A 43 -19.76 25.55 0.40
C ARG A 43 -18.26 25.83 0.31
N GLY A 44 -17.94 27.12 0.22
CA GLY A 44 -16.74 27.83 0.68
C GLY A 44 -15.41 27.08 0.71
N SER A 45 -14.48 27.51 -0.15
CA SER A 45 -13.02 27.29 -0.08
C SER A 45 -12.59 26.04 0.70
N LYS A 46 -13.03 24.87 0.23
CA LYS A 46 -12.62 23.59 0.84
C LYS A 46 -11.16 23.40 0.49
N LYS A 47 -10.30 23.29 1.51
CA LYS A 47 -8.95 22.73 1.41
C LYS A 47 -9.05 21.42 0.63
N SER A 48 -8.78 21.49 -0.67
CA SER A 48 -8.76 20.31 -1.51
C SER A 48 -7.46 19.56 -1.21
N PHE A 49 -7.55 18.25 -1.11
CA PHE A 49 -6.36 17.42 -1.10
C PHE A 49 -5.68 17.56 -2.46
N ASN A 50 -4.54 18.27 -2.50
CA ASN A 50 -3.74 18.44 -3.70
C ASN A 50 -2.76 17.27 -3.86
N ILE A 51 -3.30 16.04 -3.82
CA ILE A 51 -2.56 14.80 -4.02
C ILE A 51 -3.31 13.96 -5.03
N ASN A 52 -2.66 13.64 -6.15
CA ASN A 52 -3.14 12.62 -7.05
C ASN A 52 -2.82 11.24 -6.48
N ILE A 53 -3.81 10.58 -5.88
CA ILE A 53 -3.63 9.26 -5.24
C ILE A 53 -3.15 8.20 -6.24
N LYS A 54 -3.51 8.32 -7.53
CA LYS A 54 -3.10 7.37 -8.57
C LYS A 54 -1.62 7.46 -8.94
N GLU A 55 -1.01 8.61 -8.69
CA GLU A 55 0.41 8.87 -8.97
C GLU A 55 1.26 8.91 -7.69
N ASN A 56 0.63 8.82 -6.52
CA ASN A 56 1.33 8.87 -5.25
C ASN A 56 1.96 7.50 -4.92
N ILE A 57 3.29 7.49 -4.79
CA ILE A 57 4.07 6.28 -4.49
C ILE A 57 3.65 5.65 -3.15
N ASN A 58 3.39 6.46 -2.12
CA ASN A 58 3.00 5.97 -0.79
C ASN A 58 1.58 5.38 -0.81
N ALA A 59 0.66 5.96 -1.58
CA ALA A 59 -0.68 5.41 -1.77
C ALA A 59 -0.65 4.07 -2.54
N SER A 60 0.23 3.98 -3.54
CA SER A 60 0.48 2.74 -4.29
C SER A 60 1.07 1.67 -3.37
N GLU A 61 2.01 2.03 -2.50
CA GLU A 61 2.59 1.12 -1.52
C GLU A 61 1.56 0.63 -0.50
N ILE A 62 0.67 1.52 0.01
CA ILE A 62 -0.45 1.11 0.87
C ILE A 62 -1.34 0.10 0.13
N SER A 63 -1.68 0.36 -1.13
CA SER A 63 -2.51 -0.55 -1.95
C SER A 63 -1.84 -1.91 -2.15
N ASN A 64 -0.54 -1.91 -2.43
CA ASN A 64 0.27 -3.13 -2.54
C ASN A 64 0.26 -3.91 -1.22
N ILE A 65 0.49 -3.24 -0.08
CA ILE A 65 0.43 -3.85 1.24
C ILE A 65 -0.95 -4.48 1.53
N ILE A 66 -2.04 -3.81 1.18
CA ILE A 66 -3.40 -4.35 1.36
C ILE A 66 -3.55 -5.67 0.60
N SER A 67 -3.07 -5.72 -0.64
CA SER A 67 -3.16 -6.91 -1.50
C SER A 67 -2.25 -8.06 -1.06
N THR A 68 -1.08 -7.75 -0.50
CA THR A 68 -0.03 -8.74 -0.18
C THR A 68 0.06 -9.12 1.30
N PHE A 69 -0.73 -8.48 2.17
CA PHE A 69 -0.69 -8.75 3.61
C PHE A 69 -0.90 -10.24 3.89
N PRO A 70 0.02 -10.89 4.64
CA PRO A 70 -0.04 -12.32 4.90
C PRO A 70 -1.21 -12.70 5.81
N LYS A 71 -1.55 -14.00 5.76
CA LYS A 71 -2.51 -14.61 6.69
C LYS A 71 -1.73 -15.31 7.80
N PHE A 72 -2.14 -15.08 9.04
CA PHE A 72 -1.55 -15.69 10.23
C PHE A 72 -2.39 -16.86 10.73
N LYS A 73 -1.85 -17.68 11.64
CA LYS A 73 -2.60 -18.79 12.24
C LYS A 73 -3.80 -18.32 13.07
N SER A 74 -3.72 -17.15 13.70
CA SER A 74 -4.77 -16.60 14.56
C SER A 74 -5.91 -15.98 13.74
N ASN A 75 -7.11 -16.55 13.82
CA ASN A 75 -8.30 -16.00 13.17
C ASN A 75 -8.64 -14.59 13.67
N GLY A 76 -8.61 -14.38 14.99
CA GLY A 76 -8.89 -13.06 15.57
C GLY A 76 -7.89 -11.99 15.15
N LEU A 77 -6.64 -12.37 14.84
CA LEU A 77 -5.66 -11.45 14.25
C LEU A 77 -6.00 -11.15 12.78
N ASN A 78 -6.38 -12.16 12.01
CA ASN A 78 -6.77 -11.99 10.60
C ASN A 78 -8.03 -11.12 10.44
N ASP A 79 -8.97 -11.20 11.38
CA ASP A 79 -10.18 -10.36 11.39
C ASP A 79 -9.83 -8.88 11.62
N GLU A 80 -8.90 -8.61 12.54
CA GLU A 80 -8.41 -7.25 12.78
C GLU A 80 -7.55 -6.74 11.61
N ILE A 81 -6.78 -7.60 10.96
CA ILE A 81 -6.07 -7.26 9.71
C ILE A 81 -7.06 -6.94 8.59
N THR A 82 -8.16 -7.67 8.49
CA THR A 82 -9.22 -7.38 7.50
C THR A 82 -9.85 -6.00 7.75
N SER A 83 -10.13 -5.69 9.02
CA SER A 83 -10.61 -4.37 9.44
C SER A 83 -9.60 -3.26 9.15
N LEU A 84 -8.31 -3.52 9.37
CA LEU A 84 -7.21 -2.62 9.01
C LEU A 84 -7.19 -2.35 7.51
N LYS A 85 -7.22 -3.40 6.66
CA LYS A 85 -7.25 -3.27 5.19
C LYS A 85 -8.44 -2.44 4.72
N TYR A 86 -9.62 -2.70 5.25
CA TYR A 86 -10.83 -1.93 4.91
C TYR A 86 -10.70 -0.46 5.29
N SER A 87 -10.12 -0.14 6.46
CA SER A 87 -9.89 1.25 6.86
C SER A 87 -8.90 1.98 5.94
N LEU A 88 -7.86 1.29 5.46
CA LEU A 88 -6.89 1.85 4.52
C LEU A 88 -7.49 2.12 3.14
N GLN A 89 -8.34 1.21 2.64
CA GLN A 89 -9.07 1.41 1.38
C GLN A 89 -9.96 2.65 1.47
N ASN A 90 -10.72 2.78 2.56
CA ASN A 90 -11.56 3.95 2.81
C ASN A 90 -10.75 5.25 2.96
N TYR A 91 -9.54 5.16 3.54
CA TYR A 91 -8.63 6.30 3.65
C TYR A 91 -8.20 6.81 2.27
N LEU A 92 -7.71 5.92 1.40
CA LEU A 92 -7.29 6.27 0.04
C LEU A 92 -8.47 6.81 -0.79
N TYR A 93 -9.64 6.16 -0.70
CA TYR A 93 -10.85 6.62 -1.37
C TYR A 93 -11.28 8.00 -0.89
N ALA A 94 -11.22 8.26 0.42
CA ALA A 94 -11.61 9.56 0.96
C ALA A 94 -10.66 10.68 0.55
N ILE A 95 -9.37 10.38 0.32
CA ILE A 95 -8.45 11.37 -0.23
C ILE A 95 -8.77 11.65 -1.70
N ASP A 96 -8.94 10.60 -2.51
CA ASP A 96 -9.28 10.72 -3.94
C ASP A 96 -10.61 11.47 -4.16
N ALA A 97 -11.61 11.22 -3.30
CA ALA A 97 -12.91 11.89 -3.33
C ALA A 97 -12.94 13.27 -2.62
N ASN A 98 -11.79 13.79 -2.21
CA ASN A 98 -11.66 15.06 -1.47
C ASN A 98 -12.59 15.16 -0.23
N ASN A 99 -12.77 14.04 0.47
CA ASN A 99 -13.69 13.89 1.59
C ASN A 99 -12.93 13.87 2.93
N SER A 100 -12.65 15.05 3.49
CA SER A 100 -11.91 15.20 4.74
C SER A 100 -12.56 14.48 5.94
N ALA A 101 -13.90 14.53 6.05
CA ALA A 101 -14.60 13.84 7.12
C ALA A 101 -14.52 12.31 6.98
N GLY A 102 -14.54 11.79 5.74
CA GLY A 102 -14.28 10.38 5.43
C GLY A 102 -12.86 9.97 5.83
N LYS A 103 -11.86 10.78 5.45
CA LYS A 103 -10.45 10.56 5.76
C LYS A 103 -10.22 10.45 7.26
N SER A 104 -10.73 11.41 8.04
CA SER A 104 -10.59 11.42 9.50
C SER A 104 -11.21 10.18 10.16
N ARG A 105 -12.40 9.75 9.70
CA ARG A 105 -13.04 8.52 10.20
C ARG A 105 -12.23 7.28 9.84
N ALA A 106 -11.71 7.20 8.62
CA ALA A 106 -10.89 6.09 8.16
C ALA A 106 -9.60 5.97 8.98
N LEU A 107 -8.91 7.09 9.26
CA LEU A 107 -7.71 7.11 10.11
C LEU A 107 -8.00 6.63 11.54
N LYS A 108 -9.10 7.09 12.16
CA LYS A 108 -9.50 6.61 13.48
C LYS A 108 -9.76 5.10 13.51
N SER A 109 -10.40 4.57 12.47
CA SER A 109 -10.62 3.13 12.32
C SER A 109 -9.31 2.38 12.13
N PHE A 110 -8.40 2.90 11.30
CA PHE A 110 -7.05 2.36 11.12
C PHE A 110 -6.29 2.27 12.44
N GLU A 111 -6.23 3.37 13.20
CA GLU A 111 -5.54 3.41 14.49
C GLU A 111 -6.11 2.41 15.49
N LYS A 112 -7.44 2.25 15.51
CA LYS A 112 -8.12 1.28 16.38
C LYS A 112 -7.69 -0.15 16.06
N SER A 113 -7.77 -0.55 14.79
CA SER A 113 -7.34 -1.89 14.36
C SER A 113 -5.84 -2.09 14.56
N TYR A 114 -5.02 -1.08 14.23
CA TYR A 114 -3.57 -1.11 14.46
C TYR A 114 -3.24 -1.39 15.92
N LYS A 115 -3.86 -0.67 16.87
CA LYS A 115 -3.65 -0.88 18.32
C LYS A 115 -4.05 -2.28 18.77
N LYS A 116 -5.12 -2.86 18.22
CA LYS A 116 -5.55 -4.22 18.55
C LYS A 116 -4.58 -5.27 18.00
N ILE A 117 -4.13 -5.11 16.77
CA ILE A 117 -3.11 -5.96 16.15
C ILE A 117 -1.82 -5.93 17.00
N GLN A 118 -1.39 -4.74 17.45
CA GLN A 118 -0.22 -4.59 18.33
C GLN A 118 -0.35 -5.32 19.67
N LYS A 119 -1.58 -5.54 20.17
CA LYS A 119 -1.79 -6.36 21.37
C LYS A 119 -1.77 -7.85 21.04
N GLN A 120 -2.41 -8.25 19.94
CA GLN A 120 -2.52 -9.65 19.53
C GLN A 120 -1.18 -10.26 19.11
N ARG A 121 -0.30 -9.47 18.49
CA ARG A 121 1.00 -9.93 18.00
C ARG A 121 1.95 -10.44 19.10
N GLN A 122 1.72 -10.05 20.35
CA GLN A 122 2.48 -10.53 21.51
C GLN A 122 2.38 -12.05 21.71
N ASN A 123 1.38 -12.68 21.09
CA ASN A 123 1.15 -14.12 21.14
C ASN A 123 1.64 -14.87 19.89
N LEU A 124 2.26 -14.18 18.94
CA LEU A 124 2.85 -14.82 17.76
C LEU A 124 4.22 -15.40 18.08
N ASP A 125 4.64 -16.38 17.30
CA ASP A 125 6.05 -16.74 17.25
C ASP A 125 6.86 -15.57 16.66
N ARG A 126 8.18 -15.63 16.86
CA ARG A 126 9.08 -14.54 16.51
C ARG A 126 9.05 -14.21 15.02
N ASP A 127 8.94 -15.21 14.17
CA ASP A 127 9.08 -15.01 12.72
C ASP A 127 7.78 -14.39 12.18
N ASP A 128 6.61 -14.87 12.61
CA ASP A 128 5.31 -14.26 12.33
C ASP A 128 5.23 -12.82 12.89
N ASP A 129 5.74 -12.59 14.11
CA ASP A 129 5.78 -11.27 14.72
C ASP A 129 6.63 -10.27 13.91
N GLU A 130 7.80 -10.69 13.45
CA GLU A 130 8.68 -9.83 12.64
C GLU A 130 8.03 -9.46 11.31
N VAL A 131 7.43 -10.44 10.64
CA VAL A 131 6.69 -10.22 9.40
C VAL A 131 5.56 -9.23 9.65
N LEU A 132 4.70 -9.46 10.65
CA LEU A 132 3.61 -8.54 10.97
C LEU A 132 4.12 -7.13 11.28
N ASN A 133 5.19 -7.00 12.07
CA ASN A 133 5.79 -5.71 12.41
C ASN A 133 6.16 -4.92 11.16
N ARG A 134 6.82 -5.58 10.21
CA ARG A 134 7.32 -4.98 8.98
C ARG A 134 6.20 -4.35 8.18
N TYR A 135 5.07 -5.06 8.05
CA TYR A 135 3.89 -4.55 7.37
C TYR A 135 3.27 -3.36 8.10
N LEU A 136 3.16 -3.44 9.43
CA LEU A 136 2.60 -2.35 10.25
C LEU A 136 3.44 -1.08 10.21
N VAL A 137 4.77 -1.20 10.33
CA VAL A 137 5.70 -0.06 10.25
C VAL A 137 5.60 0.59 8.87
N ARG A 138 5.64 -0.18 7.79
CA ARG A 138 5.50 0.34 6.43
C ARG A 138 4.18 1.09 6.24
N LEU A 139 3.06 0.55 6.73
CA LEU A 139 1.77 1.25 6.68
C LEU A 139 1.82 2.59 7.42
N LYS A 140 2.31 2.58 8.67
CA LYS A 140 2.39 3.80 9.48
C LYS A 140 3.24 4.87 8.80
N THR A 141 4.40 4.49 8.26
CA THR A 141 5.30 5.41 7.55
C THR A 141 4.64 6.00 6.31
N ASN A 142 4.03 5.18 5.45
CA ASN A 142 3.39 5.67 4.23
C ASN A 142 2.21 6.59 4.53
N ILE A 143 1.39 6.28 5.54
CA ILE A 143 0.31 7.17 5.98
C ILE A 143 0.87 8.50 6.49
N SER A 144 1.91 8.48 7.34
CA SER A 144 2.53 9.70 7.85
C SER A 144 3.00 10.61 6.72
N VAL A 145 3.69 10.04 5.72
CA VAL A 145 4.18 10.80 4.56
C VAL A 145 3.03 11.43 3.76
N ILE A 146 1.91 10.71 3.59
CA ILE A 146 0.73 11.27 2.92
C ILE A 146 0.12 12.39 3.76
N GLU A 147 -0.09 12.17 5.06
CA GLU A 147 -0.69 13.17 5.95
C GLU A 147 0.16 14.43 6.01
N ASP A 148 1.49 14.32 6.16
CA ASP A 148 2.41 15.45 6.20
C ASP A 148 2.39 16.28 4.90
N ALA A 149 2.04 15.66 3.76
CA ALA A 149 1.88 16.33 2.47
C ALA A 149 0.49 16.97 2.28
N LEU A 150 -0.50 16.63 3.10
CA LEU A 150 -1.85 17.18 3.01
C LEU A 150 -1.96 18.51 3.79
N PRO A 151 -2.59 19.55 3.21
CA PRO A 151 -2.69 20.83 3.88
C PRO A 151 -3.58 20.75 5.14
N GLY A 152 -3.01 20.93 6.34
CA GLY A 152 -3.73 20.96 7.62
C GLY A 152 -3.92 19.62 8.32
N SER A 153 -3.00 18.69 8.11
CA SER A 153 -2.72 17.55 8.99
C SER A 153 -2.35 17.99 10.41
#